data_AF-A0A090VUX6-F1
#
_entry.id   AF-A0A090VUX6-F1
#
_cell.length_a   1.000
_cell.length_b   1.000
_cell.length_c   1.000
_cell.angle_alpha   90.00
_cell.angle_beta   90.00
_cell.angle_gamma   90.00
#
_symmetry.space_group_name_H-M   'P 1'
#
loop_
_entity.id
_entity.type
_entity.pdbx_description
1 polymer ?
#
loop_
_entity_poly.entity_id
_entity_poly.type
_entity_poly.pdbx_seq_one_letter_code
_entity_poly.pdbx_strand_id
1 'polypeptide(L)'
;MPLSANNPDRTSWLHVAKNSDFPIQNIPFGVFLTRDDIITIGTRIGDTAIDLGALHQLGYFDGIPLTDDIFLQDTLNDFIADGRKTWRAVRNRIAEIFDSENTTLKNNVKDKETVLFRLDEIEMQLPVQIGDFTDFYSSMEHATNVGSMFRDPDNALLPNWLHIPVGYHGRSSSIIPSGIPVHRPQGQTLPNGADTPVFGPSKLVDFELEMAFITTDANDLGEPIPAEEAEEYIFGLVLLNDWSARDIQKWEYVPLGPFWPKTLHRPYHLGL
;
A
#
# COMPACT_ATOMS: atom_id res chain seq x y z
N MET A 1 9.97 21.01 -7.74
CA MET A 1 8.67 21.41 -8.36
C MET A 1 7.65 21.57 -7.25
N PRO A 2 6.93 22.71 -7.17
CA PRO A 2 5.84 22.91 -6.22
C PRO A 2 4.70 21.91 -6.48
N LEU A 3 4.03 21.43 -5.43
CA LEU A 3 2.94 20.46 -5.53
C LEU A 3 1.58 21.18 -5.47
N SER A 4 1.18 21.81 -6.58
CA SER A 4 -0.05 22.59 -6.68
C SER A 4 -1.33 21.74 -6.56
N ALA A 5 -1.20 20.42 -6.78
CA ALA A 5 -2.26 19.45 -6.54
C ALA A 5 -2.78 19.47 -5.10
N ASN A 6 -1.96 19.83 -4.11
CA ASN A 6 -2.33 19.85 -2.71
C ASN A 6 -3.00 21.16 -2.26
N ASN A 7 -3.30 22.09 -3.18
CA ASN A 7 -3.99 23.33 -2.84
C ASN A 7 -5.39 23.00 -2.24
N PRO A 8 -5.68 23.37 -0.99
CA PRO A 8 -6.97 23.06 -0.35
C PRO A 8 -8.16 23.77 -1.00
N ASP A 9 -7.93 24.87 -1.71
CA ASP A 9 -8.99 25.63 -2.39
C ASP A 9 -9.33 25.07 -3.79
N ARG A 10 -8.55 24.10 -4.28
CA ARG A 10 -8.81 23.45 -5.57
C ARG A 10 -10.10 22.63 -5.50
N THR A 11 -10.94 22.76 -6.51
CA THR A 11 -12.16 21.94 -6.64
C THR A 11 -12.17 21.20 -7.97
N SER A 12 -12.86 20.07 -8.03
CA SER A 12 -12.98 19.27 -9.25
C SER A 12 -14.29 19.55 -9.99
N TRP A 13 -14.29 19.40 -11.31
CA TRP A 13 -15.55 19.27 -12.07
C TRP A 13 -16.20 17.88 -11.94
N LEU A 14 -15.48 16.88 -11.43
CA LEU A 14 -16.08 15.62 -10.99
C LEU A 14 -16.82 15.83 -9.66
N HIS A 15 -17.90 15.07 -9.46
CA HIS A 15 -18.60 15.08 -8.19
C HIS A 15 -17.75 14.46 -7.09
N VAL A 16 -17.55 15.18 -6.00
CA VAL A 16 -16.85 14.71 -4.80
C VAL A 16 -17.76 14.95 -3.60
N ALA A 17 -18.12 13.88 -2.89
CA ALA A 17 -18.90 13.98 -1.67
C ALA A 17 -18.07 14.69 -0.56
N LYS A 18 -18.74 15.46 0.31
CA LYS A 18 -18.09 16.27 1.35
C LYS A 18 -17.13 15.48 2.27
N ASN A 19 -17.44 14.22 2.53
CA ASN A 19 -16.66 13.33 3.41
C ASN A 19 -15.95 12.23 2.60
N SER A 20 -15.71 12.43 1.30
CA SER A 20 -14.95 11.49 0.50
C SER A 20 -13.49 11.51 0.92
N ASP A 21 -12.89 10.32 1.05
CA ASP A 21 -11.44 10.17 1.24
C ASP A 21 -10.65 10.53 -0.03
N PHE A 22 -11.34 10.72 -1.17
CA PHE A 22 -10.74 10.93 -2.48
C PHE A 22 -11.06 12.31 -3.06
N PRO A 23 -10.80 13.44 -2.37
CA PRO A 23 -10.91 14.74 -2.99
C PRO A 23 -9.81 14.93 -4.05
N ILE A 24 -9.89 16.01 -4.84
CA ILE A 24 -8.87 16.33 -5.86
C ILE A 24 -7.46 16.58 -5.26
N GLN A 25 -7.37 16.76 -3.94
CA GLN A 25 -6.12 16.86 -3.20
C GLN A 25 -5.50 15.49 -2.88
N ASN A 26 -6.26 14.38 -2.95
CA ASN A 26 -5.72 13.05 -2.62
C ASN A 26 -5.00 12.43 -3.82
N ILE A 27 -5.65 12.22 -4.97
CA ILE A 27 -5.07 11.61 -6.19
C ILE A 27 -4.16 10.40 -5.86
N PRO A 28 -4.70 9.31 -5.28
CA PRO A 28 -3.94 8.10 -5.04
C PRO A 28 -3.65 7.40 -6.37
N PHE A 29 -2.62 6.57 -6.41
CA PHE A 29 -2.32 5.71 -7.56
C PHE A 29 -2.67 4.27 -7.24
N GLY A 30 -3.25 3.56 -8.20
CA GLY A 30 -3.58 2.15 -8.08
C GLY A 30 -3.58 1.46 -9.43
N VAL A 31 -3.87 0.17 -9.42
CA VAL A 31 -4.07 -0.64 -10.62
C VAL A 31 -5.46 -1.23 -10.55
N PHE A 32 -6.18 -1.20 -11.67
CA PHE A 32 -7.48 -1.84 -11.77
C PHE A 32 -7.67 -2.51 -13.13
N LEU A 33 -8.51 -3.54 -13.14
CA LEU A 33 -9.03 -4.18 -14.33
C LEU A 33 -10.31 -3.46 -14.75
N THR A 34 -10.40 -3.03 -16.00
CA THR A 34 -11.61 -2.42 -16.56
C THR A 34 -12.65 -3.49 -16.92
N ARG A 35 -13.88 -3.05 -17.20
CA ARG A 35 -14.95 -3.91 -17.76
C ARG A 35 -14.60 -4.57 -19.11
N ASP A 36 -13.56 -4.09 -19.79
CA ASP A 36 -13.09 -4.61 -21.07
C ASP A 36 -11.89 -5.56 -20.89
N ASP A 37 -11.65 -6.03 -19.67
CA ASP A 37 -10.55 -6.93 -19.28
C ASP A 37 -9.14 -6.37 -19.55
N ILE A 38 -8.98 -5.05 -19.45
CA ILE A 38 -7.70 -4.36 -19.60
C ILE A 38 -7.20 -3.94 -18.21
N ILE A 39 -5.99 -4.37 -17.86
CA ILE A 39 -5.28 -3.91 -16.66
C ILE A 39 -4.63 -2.56 -16.98
N THR A 40 -4.85 -1.56 -16.13
CA THR A 40 -4.29 -0.22 -16.33
C THR A 40 -3.91 0.41 -14.99
N ILE A 41 -2.91 1.29 -15.04
CA ILE A 41 -2.59 2.18 -13.93
C ILE A 41 -3.63 3.31 -13.91
N GLY A 42 -4.11 3.61 -12.71
CA GLY A 42 -5.21 4.54 -12.52
C GLY A 42 -5.06 5.43 -11.30
N THR A 43 -5.97 6.40 -11.22
CA THR A 43 -6.19 7.23 -10.02
C THR A 43 -7.67 7.33 -9.70
N ARG A 44 -8.00 8.01 -8.60
CA ARG A 44 -9.38 8.18 -8.13
C ARG A 44 -9.65 9.62 -7.68
N ILE A 45 -10.80 10.16 -8.09
CA ILE A 45 -11.37 11.41 -7.58
C ILE A 45 -12.87 11.17 -7.32
N GLY A 46 -13.30 11.42 -6.08
CA GLY A 46 -14.64 11.07 -5.62
C GLY A 46 -14.91 9.58 -5.80
N ASP A 47 -16.02 9.27 -6.46
CA ASP A 47 -16.41 7.89 -6.81
C ASP A 47 -16.15 7.57 -8.29
N THR A 48 -15.14 8.23 -8.87
CA THR A 48 -14.72 8.02 -10.26
C THR A 48 -13.29 7.50 -10.27
N ALA A 49 -13.11 6.30 -10.86
CA ALA A 49 -11.79 5.79 -11.23
C ALA A 49 -11.39 6.38 -12.59
N ILE A 50 -10.11 6.69 -12.73
CA ILE A 50 -9.55 7.39 -13.89
C ILE A 50 -8.42 6.54 -14.45
N ASP A 51 -8.53 6.16 -15.71
CA ASP A 51 -7.52 5.41 -16.46
C ASP A 51 -6.40 6.35 -16.95
N LEU A 52 -5.20 6.20 -16.37
CA LEU A 52 -4.04 7.03 -16.71
C LEU A 52 -3.41 6.59 -18.03
N GLY A 53 -3.52 5.31 -18.40
CA GLY A 53 -3.08 4.80 -19.70
C GLY A 53 -3.86 5.44 -20.84
N ALA A 54 -5.18 5.47 -20.73
CA ALA A 54 -6.04 6.12 -21.72
C ALA A 54 -5.79 7.64 -21.78
N LEU A 55 -5.64 8.32 -20.64
CA LEU A 55 -5.27 9.74 -20.63
C LEU A 55 -3.93 10.01 -21.34
N HIS A 56 -2.95 9.13 -21.17
CA HIS A 56 -1.65 9.26 -21.81
C HIS A 56 -1.76 9.09 -23.33
N GLN A 57 -2.43 8.04 -23.81
CA GLN A 57 -2.62 7.79 -25.24
C GLN A 57 -3.41 8.90 -25.95
N LEU A 58 -4.28 9.61 -25.21
CA LEU A 58 -5.05 10.75 -25.71
C LEU A 58 -4.27 12.09 -25.66
N GLY A 59 -3.01 12.09 -25.19
CA GLY A 59 -2.14 13.27 -25.16
C GLY A 59 -2.34 14.20 -23.96
N TYR A 60 -3.11 13.80 -22.94
CA TYR A 60 -3.34 14.66 -21.77
C TYR A 60 -2.08 14.85 -20.90
N PHE A 61 -1.07 13.99 -21.06
CA PHE A 61 0.23 14.12 -20.40
C PHE A 61 1.33 14.76 -21.26
N ASP A 62 0.99 15.32 -22.43
CA ASP A 62 1.94 15.98 -23.31
C ASP A 62 2.80 17.01 -22.56
N GLY A 63 4.11 16.94 -22.78
CA GLY A 63 5.12 17.78 -22.12
C GLY A 63 5.69 17.20 -20.82
N ILE A 64 5.23 16.04 -20.36
CA ILE A 64 5.89 15.24 -19.32
C ILE A 64 6.66 14.12 -20.02
N PRO A 65 7.95 13.91 -19.72
CA PRO A 65 8.77 12.89 -20.37
C PRO A 65 8.42 11.49 -19.84
N LEU A 66 7.33 10.93 -20.32
CA LEU A 66 6.85 9.57 -20.01
C LEU A 66 7.15 8.64 -21.19
N THR A 67 7.41 7.36 -20.93
CA THR A 67 7.41 6.34 -21.99
C THR A 67 5.97 5.97 -22.35
N ASP A 68 5.72 5.64 -23.62
CA ASP A 68 4.36 5.37 -24.15
C ASP A 68 3.59 4.31 -23.33
N ASP A 69 4.32 3.38 -22.71
CA ASP A 69 3.81 2.23 -21.97
C ASP A 69 3.81 2.39 -20.45
N ILE A 70 4.22 3.55 -19.89
CA ILE A 70 4.42 3.73 -18.43
C ILE A 70 3.17 3.41 -17.59
N PHE A 71 1.98 3.62 -18.16
CA PHE A 71 0.69 3.36 -17.49
C PHE A 71 -0.03 2.11 -18.02
N LEU A 72 0.56 1.42 -19.00
CA LEU A 72 0.05 0.19 -19.60
C LEU A 72 0.73 -1.05 -18.98
N GLN A 73 1.12 -0.93 -17.71
CA GLN A 73 1.76 -1.99 -16.94
C GLN A 73 0.78 -2.61 -15.94
N ASP A 74 1.04 -3.85 -15.56
CA ASP A 74 0.23 -4.57 -14.57
C ASP A 74 0.46 -4.06 -13.13
N THR A 75 1.51 -3.24 -12.91
CA THR A 75 1.90 -2.72 -11.59
C THR A 75 2.50 -1.32 -11.68
N LEU A 76 2.48 -0.58 -10.57
CA LEU A 76 3.04 0.77 -10.47
C LEU A 76 4.59 0.80 -10.48
N ASN A 77 5.28 -0.34 -10.51
CA ASN A 77 6.72 -0.42 -10.25
C ASN A 77 7.56 0.49 -11.16
N ASP A 78 7.30 0.49 -12.47
CA ASP A 78 8.05 1.32 -13.42
C ASP A 78 7.77 2.82 -13.22
N PHE A 79 6.49 3.17 -13.01
CA PHE A 79 6.12 4.55 -12.68
C PHE A 79 6.73 5.02 -11.35
N ILE A 80 6.84 4.12 -10.38
CA ILE A 80 7.54 4.39 -9.12
C ILE A 80 9.03 4.60 -9.42
N ALA A 81 9.69 3.72 -10.18
CA ALA A 81 11.13 3.82 -10.49
C ALA A 81 11.53 5.14 -11.19
N ASP A 82 10.62 5.76 -11.97
CA ASP A 82 10.82 7.08 -12.60
C ASP A 82 11.04 8.23 -11.61
N GLY A 83 10.72 8.01 -10.33
CA GLY A 83 11.11 8.88 -9.23
C GLY A 83 10.22 10.11 -9.02
N ARG A 84 10.48 10.76 -7.88
CA ARG A 84 9.65 11.85 -7.32
C ARG A 84 9.33 13.00 -8.25
N LYS A 85 10.23 13.35 -9.17
CA LYS A 85 9.99 14.44 -10.12
C LYS A 85 8.84 14.09 -11.08
N THR A 86 8.83 12.87 -11.59
CA THR A 86 7.80 12.36 -12.49
C THR A 86 6.48 12.20 -11.77
N TRP A 87 6.46 11.60 -10.58
CA TRP A 87 5.22 11.45 -9.79
C TRP A 87 4.53 12.79 -9.53
N ARG A 88 5.31 13.83 -9.16
CA ARG A 88 4.79 15.18 -8.92
C ARG A 88 4.29 15.85 -10.19
N ALA A 89 4.97 15.67 -11.32
CA ALA A 89 4.55 16.22 -12.60
C ALA A 89 3.21 15.62 -13.05
N VAL A 90 3.08 14.29 -13.00
CA VAL A 90 1.85 13.55 -13.32
C VAL A 90 0.72 13.97 -12.40
N ARG A 91 0.96 14.01 -11.09
CA ARG A 91 -0.04 14.44 -10.09
C ARG A 91 -0.53 15.88 -10.31
N ASN A 92 0.38 16.82 -10.59
CA ASN A 92 0.00 18.19 -10.92
C ASN A 92 -0.83 18.25 -12.20
N ARG A 93 -0.47 17.48 -13.23
CA ARG A 93 -1.23 17.42 -14.48
C ARG A 93 -2.63 16.83 -14.28
N ILE A 94 -2.77 15.76 -13.49
CA ILE A 94 -4.09 15.22 -13.12
C ILE A 94 -4.91 16.30 -12.42
N ALA A 95 -4.34 16.97 -11.42
CA ALA A 95 -5.04 18.04 -10.70
C ALA A 95 -5.50 19.15 -11.66
N GLU A 96 -4.66 19.55 -12.62
CA GLU A 96 -5.00 20.53 -13.67
C GLU A 96 -6.11 20.07 -14.60
N ILE A 97 -6.07 18.82 -15.09
CA ILE A 97 -7.09 18.26 -15.98
C ILE A 97 -8.47 18.23 -15.31
N PHE A 98 -8.49 17.85 -14.03
CA PHE A 98 -9.72 17.66 -13.26
C PHE A 98 -10.18 18.89 -12.49
N ASP A 99 -9.46 20.01 -12.58
CA ASP A 99 -9.79 21.30 -11.95
C ASP A 99 -11.11 21.88 -12.48
N SER A 100 -11.95 22.44 -11.62
CA SER A 100 -13.28 22.97 -11.97
C SER A 100 -13.29 23.92 -13.17
N GLU A 101 -12.22 24.70 -13.33
CA GLU A 101 -12.06 25.71 -14.38
C GLU A 101 -11.48 25.14 -15.69
N ASN A 102 -10.92 23.93 -15.66
CA ASN A 102 -10.39 23.27 -16.85
C ASN A 102 -11.53 22.69 -17.69
N THR A 103 -11.57 23.06 -18.97
CA THR A 103 -12.62 22.66 -19.90
C THR A 103 -12.19 21.60 -20.91
N THR A 104 -10.90 21.30 -21.01
CA THR A 104 -10.31 20.45 -22.06
C THR A 104 -10.93 19.04 -22.06
N LEU A 105 -10.79 18.31 -20.95
CA LEU A 105 -11.44 16.99 -20.80
C LEU A 105 -12.92 17.13 -20.42
N LYS A 106 -13.25 18.12 -19.56
CA LYS A 106 -14.62 18.34 -19.04
C LYS A 106 -15.68 18.40 -20.14
N ASN A 107 -15.37 19.06 -21.27
CA ASN A 107 -16.29 19.22 -22.39
C ASN A 107 -16.13 18.16 -23.49
N ASN A 108 -15.10 17.31 -23.43
CA ASN A 108 -14.89 16.24 -24.39
C ASN A 108 -15.60 14.96 -23.93
N VAL A 109 -16.82 14.74 -24.42
CA VAL A 109 -17.65 13.58 -24.03
C VAL A 109 -16.99 12.26 -24.40
N LYS A 110 -16.41 12.17 -25.61
CA LYS A 110 -15.79 10.94 -26.13
C LYS A 110 -14.63 10.48 -25.25
N ASP A 111 -13.74 11.39 -24.90
CA ASP A 111 -12.58 11.07 -24.08
C ASP A 111 -13.00 10.71 -22.66
N LYS A 112 -13.98 11.43 -22.08
CA LYS A 112 -14.53 11.09 -20.75
C LYS A 112 -15.09 9.67 -20.69
N GLU A 113 -15.83 9.24 -21.70
CA GLU A 113 -16.35 7.86 -21.77
C GLU A 113 -15.25 6.79 -21.87
N THR A 114 -14.05 7.19 -22.29
CA THR A 114 -12.88 6.31 -22.40
C THR A 114 -12.08 6.27 -21.09
N VAL A 115 -11.90 7.41 -20.43
CA VAL A 115 -10.97 7.54 -19.28
C VAL A 115 -11.63 7.43 -17.92
N LEU A 116 -12.96 7.57 -17.81
CA LEU A 116 -13.69 7.60 -16.54
C LEU A 116 -14.53 6.34 -16.35
N PHE A 117 -14.33 5.69 -15.21
CA PHE A 117 -15.05 4.48 -14.83
C PHE A 117 -15.76 4.70 -13.50
N ARG A 118 -16.96 4.11 -13.38
CA ARG A 118 -17.57 3.96 -12.06
C ARG A 118 -16.86 2.85 -11.30
N LEU A 119 -16.88 2.92 -9.96
CA LEU A 119 -16.21 1.93 -9.12
C LEU A 119 -16.82 0.52 -9.23
N ASP A 120 -18.09 0.41 -9.62
CA ASP A 120 -18.77 -0.87 -9.87
C ASP A 120 -18.43 -1.48 -11.24
N GLU A 121 -17.65 -0.78 -12.07
CA GLU A 121 -17.22 -1.21 -13.40
C GLU A 121 -15.75 -1.66 -13.43
N ILE A 122 -15.08 -1.67 -12.28
CA ILE A 122 -13.65 -2.01 -12.18
C ILE A 122 -13.39 -3.02 -11.06
N GLU A 123 -12.28 -3.74 -11.19
CA GLU A 123 -11.75 -4.61 -10.14
C GLU A 123 -10.34 -4.16 -9.74
N MET A 124 -10.18 -3.75 -8.48
CA MET A 124 -8.87 -3.33 -7.95
C MET A 124 -7.90 -4.50 -7.90
N GLN A 125 -6.67 -4.25 -8.38
CA GLN A 125 -5.57 -5.20 -8.35
C GLN A 125 -4.54 -4.80 -7.29
N LEU A 126 -3.55 -5.68 -7.03
CA LEU A 126 -2.43 -5.32 -6.18
C LEU A 126 -1.60 -4.23 -6.89
N PRO A 127 -1.37 -3.06 -6.27
CA PRO A 127 -0.82 -1.91 -7.00
C PRO A 127 0.66 -2.05 -7.33
N VAL A 128 1.40 -2.94 -6.65
CA VAL A 128 2.83 -3.14 -6.84
C VAL A 128 3.18 -4.62 -6.84
N GLN A 129 4.17 -5.00 -7.66
CA GLN A 129 4.89 -6.25 -7.51
C GLN A 129 5.89 -6.08 -6.37
N ILE A 130 5.62 -6.76 -5.26
CA ILE A 130 6.40 -6.64 -4.03
C ILE A 130 7.59 -7.60 -4.10
N GLY A 131 8.79 -7.04 -4.22
CA GLY A 131 10.03 -7.80 -4.09
C GLY A 131 10.21 -8.27 -2.65
N ASP A 132 10.49 -7.32 -1.77
CA ASP A 132 10.67 -7.56 -0.34
C ASP A 132 9.62 -6.81 0.50
N PHE A 133 9.23 -7.43 1.60
CA PHE A 133 8.36 -6.84 2.62
C PHE A 133 9.07 -6.90 3.96
N THR A 134 9.16 -5.76 4.63
CA THR A 134 9.76 -5.64 5.98
C THR A 134 8.70 -5.08 6.91
N ASP A 135 8.51 -5.76 8.03
CA ASP A 135 7.61 -5.34 9.09
C ASP A 135 8.43 -4.80 10.27
N PHE A 136 8.04 -3.61 10.75
CA PHE A 136 8.71 -2.88 11.81
C PHE A 136 7.90 -2.89 13.10
N TYR A 137 8.61 -2.92 14.22
CA TYR A 137 8.01 -3.02 15.55
C TYR A 137 8.03 -1.67 16.30
N SER A 138 7.58 -0.61 15.63
CA SER A 138 7.88 0.78 16.01
C SER A 138 6.88 1.46 16.96
N SER A 139 5.80 0.80 17.36
CA SER A 139 4.90 1.33 18.40
C SER A 139 5.37 0.92 19.80
N MET A 140 5.68 1.91 20.64
CA MET A 140 6.16 1.68 22.01
C MET A 140 5.08 1.03 22.89
N GLU A 141 3.83 1.47 22.74
CA GLU A 141 2.69 0.94 23.47
C GLU A 141 2.44 -0.51 23.09
N HIS A 142 2.44 -0.82 21.79
CA HIS A 142 2.32 -2.18 21.30
C HIS A 142 3.47 -3.04 21.86
N ALA A 143 4.72 -2.57 21.73
CA ALA A 143 5.90 -3.28 22.21
C ALA A 143 5.86 -3.57 23.71
N THR A 144 5.39 -2.59 24.49
CA THR A 144 5.24 -2.69 25.95
C THR A 144 4.13 -3.66 26.33
N ASN A 145 2.97 -3.61 25.66
CA ASN A 145 1.85 -4.51 25.94
C ASN A 145 2.21 -5.97 25.64
N VAL A 146 2.79 -6.24 24.47
CA VAL A 146 3.26 -7.58 24.10
C VAL A 146 4.36 -8.01 25.08
N GLY A 147 5.34 -7.15 25.35
CA GLY A 147 6.39 -7.43 26.33
C GLY A 147 5.86 -7.83 27.71
N SER A 148 4.85 -7.11 28.21
CA SER A 148 4.22 -7.39 29.51
C SER A 148 3.42 -8.70 29.53
N MET A 149 2.90 -9.16 28.38
CA MET A 149 2.17 -10.43 28.30
C MET A 149 3.10 -11.65 28.22
N PHE A 150 4.27 -11.50 27.59
CA PHE A 150 5.21 -12.60 27.36
C PHE A 150 6.38 -12.65 28.36
N ARG A 151 6.67 -11.53 29.04
CA ARG A 151 7.76 -11.36 30.00
C ARG A 151 7.24 -10.68 31.27
N ASP A 152 8.17 -10.23 32.10
CA ASP A 152 7.90 -9.38 33.25
C ASP A 152 7.49 -7.96 32.78
N PRO A 153 6.35 -7.41 33.25
CA PRO A 153 5.93 -6.03 32.95
C PRO A 153 7.00 -4.97 33.24
N ASP A 154 7.81 -5.15 34.29
CA ASP A 154 8.89 -4.21 34.63
C ASP A 154 10.05 -4.24 33.60
N ASN A 155 10.10 -5.28 32.77
CA ASN A 155 11.11 -5.53 31.74
C ASN A 155 10.46 -5.77 30.36
N ALA A 156 9.35 -5.10 30.09
CA ALA A 156 8.55 -5.31 28.88
C ALA A 156 9.33 -5.00 27.60
N LEU A 157 10.08 -3.89 27.55
CA LEU A 157 10.90 -3.53 26.40
C LEU A 157 12.28 -4.18 26.50
N LEU A 158 12.73 -4.80 25.40
CA LEU A 158 14.10 -5.28 25.31
C LEU A 158 15.07 -4.09 25.13
N PRO A 159 16.33 -4.20 25.61
CA PRO A 159 17.26 -3.08 25.62
C PRO A 159 17.49 -2.43 24.25
N ASN A 160 17.47 -3.20 23.17
CA ASN A 160 17.71 -2.70 21.81
C ASN A 160 16.57 -1.84 21.24
N TRP A 161 15.34 -1.97 21.76
CA TRP A 161 14.15 -1.37 21.15
C TRP A 161 14.22 0.17 21.09
N LEU A 162 14.80 0.81 22.11
CA LEU A 162 14.97 2.27 22.16
C LEU A 162 16.18 2.78 21.35
N HIS A 163 16.96 1.88 20.74
CA HIS A 163 18.21 2.21 20.05
C HIS A 163 18.15 1.97 18.54
N ILE A 164 17.29 1.04 18.10
CA ILE A 164 17.10 0.73 16.68
C ILE A 164 15.62 0.46 16.41
N PRO A 165 15.08 0.83 15.23
CA PRO A 165 13.76 0.40 14.81
C PRO A 165 13.82 -1.09 14.48
N VAL A 166 13.53 -1.93 15.48
CA VAL A 166 13.54 -3.39 15.32
C VAL A 166 12.52 -3.77 14.25
N GLY A 167 12.92 -4.66 13.33
CA GLY A 167 12.05 -5.19 12.28
C GLY A 167 12.53 -6.56 11.81
N TYR A 168 11.74 -7.20 10.97
CA TYR A 168 12.02 -8.51 10.39
C TYR A 168 11.50 -8.61 8.96
N HIS A 169 12.06 -9.54 8.19
CA HIS A 169 11.56 -9.82 6.84
C HIS A 169 10.23 -10.57 6.91
N GLY A 170 9.17 -9.96 6.38
CA GLY A 170 7.89 -10.59 6.19
C GLY A 170 7.84 -11.38 4.88
N ARG A 171 6.63 -11.78 4.45
CA ARG A 171 6.45 -12.62 3.24
C ARG A 171 5.65 -11.92 2.15
N SER A 172 6.38 -11.37 1.17
CA SER A 172 5.83 -10.68 0.00
C SER A 172 4.78 -11.50 -0.76
N SER A 173 5.02 -12.80 -0.98
CA SER A 173 4.14 -13.67 -1.79
C SER A 173 2.74 -13.88 -1.22
N SER A 174 2.50 -13.43 0.01
CA SER A 174 1.26 -13.64 0.73
C SER A 174 0.45 -12.35 0.89
N ILE A 175 1.00 -11.22 0.43
CA ILE A 175 0.30 -9.93 0.43
C ILE A 175 -0.79 -9.93 -0.62
N ILE A 176 -2.00 -9.52 -0.21
CA ILE A 176 -3.20 -9.54 -1.05
C ILE A 176 -3.92 -8.18 -1.02
N PRO A 177 -4.68 -7.84 -2.05
CA PRO A 177 -5.58 -6.69 -2.00
C PRO A 177 -6.66 -6.81 -0.91
N SER A 178 -7.21 -5.66 -0.53
CA SER A 178 -8.41 -5.58 0.31
C SER A 178 -9.59 -6.38 -0.27
N GLY A 179 -10.44 -6.93 0.61
CA GLY A 179 -11.64 -7.68 0.21
C GLY A 179 -11.44 -9.18 -0.05
N ILE A 180 -10.20 -9.66 -0.16
CA ILE A 180 -9.92 -11.08 -0.36
C ILE A 180 -10.02 -11.85 0.98
N PRO A 181 -10.83 -12.92 1.08
CA PRO A 181 -10.96 -13.68 2.33
C PRO A 181 -9.65 -14.36 2.77
N VAL A 182 -9.41 -14.34 4.08
CA VAL A 182 -8.26 -15.00 4.73
C VAL A 182 -8.72 -16.27 5.42
N HIS A 183 -8.01 -17.38 5.17
CA HIS A 183 -8.33 -18.65 5.80
C HIS A 183 -7.67 -18.78 7.17
N ARG A 184 -8.43 -19.22 8.18
CA ARG A 184 -7.89 -19.56 9.49
C ARG A 184 -6.78 -20.60 9.34
N PRO A 185 -5.58 -20.32 9.87
CA PRO A 185 -4.45 -21.19 9.62
C PRO A 185 -4.47 -22.43 10.51
N GLN A 186 -3.83 -23.47 10.00
CA GLN A 186 -3.48 -24.67 10.75
C GLN A 186 -2.00 -24.58 11.11
N GLY A 187 -1.63 -25.06 12.29
CA GLY A 187 -0.22 -25.09 12.68
C GLY A 187 0.01 -25.85 13.96
N GLN A 188 1.28 -25.89 14.37
CA GLN A 188 1.65 -26.42 15.67
C GLN A 188 1.42 -25.39 16.77
N THR A 189 0.84 -25.83 17.87
CA THR A 189 0.68 -25.02 19.09
C THR A 189 1.10 -25.86 20.28
N LEU A 190 1.57 -25.22 21.36
CA LEU A 190 1.84 -25.88 22.63
C LEU A 190 0.81 -25.41 23.68
N PRO A 191 -0.25 -26.21 23.95
CA PRO A 191 -1.23 -25.88 24.98
C PRO A 191 -0.59 -25.78 26.37
N ASN A 192 -1.17 -24.95 27.24
CA ASN A 192 -0.70 -24.83 28.64
C ASN A 192 -0.73 -26.19 29.35
N GLY A 193 0.40 -26.57 29.95
CA GLY A 193 0.55 -27.85 30.65
C GLY A 193 0.79 -29.07 29.75
N ALA A 194 0.93 -28.88 28.43
CA ALA A 194 1.36 -29.94 27.53
C ALA A 194 2.90 -29.95 27.39
N ASP A 195 3.46 -31.16 27.26
CA ASP A 195 4.90 -31.35 27.02
C ASP A 195 5.23 -31.54 25.53
N THR A 196 4.21 -31.72 24.69
CA THR A 196 4.35 -31.95 23.24
C THR A 196 3.38 -31.06 22.46
N PRO A 197 3.80 -30.53 21.30
CA PRO A 197 2.93 -29.69 20.49
C PRO A 197 1.82 -30.51 19.82
N VAL A 198 0.71 -29.84 19.53
CA VAL A 198 -0.42 -30.40 18.77
C VAL A 198 -0.61 -29.64 17.46
N PHE A 199 -1.04 -30.34 16.42
CA PHE A 199 -1.39 -29.74 15.13
C PHE A 199 -2.89 -29.52 15.01
N GLY A 200 -3.32 -28.34 14.56
CA GLY A 200 -4.72 -28.04 14.33
C GLY A 200 -4.96 -26.56 14.01
N PRO A 201 -6.24 -26.12 13.98
CA PRO A 201 -6.58 -24.73 13.71
C PRO A 201 -6.06 -23.83 14.84
N SER A 202 -5.49 -22.68 14.46
CA SER A 202 -5.20 -21.61 15.41
C SER A 202 -6.47 -21.20 16.15
N LYS A 203 -6.36 -21.07 17.47
CA LYS A 203 -7.39 -20.61 18.39
C LYS A 203 -7.29 -19.10 18.66
N LEU A 204 -6.14 -18.49 18.34
CA LEU A 204 -5.83 -17.08 18.62
C LEU A 204 -5.43 -16.36 17.32
N VAL A 205 -6.37 -16.27 16.38
CA VAL A 205 -6.21 -15.44 15.17
C VAL A 205 -6.57 -14.00 15.52
N ASP A 206 -5.72 -13.08 15.09
CA ASP A 206 -5.73 -11.68 15.47
C ASP A 206 -5.35 -10.79 14.29
N PHE A 207 -5.69 -9.51 14.37
CA PHE A 207 -5.30 -8.50 13.38
C PHE A 207 -4.23 -7.58 13.98
N GLU A 208 -3.39 -7.00 13.14
CA GLU A 208 -2.52 -5.88 13.51
C GLU A 208 -2.84 -4.70 12.60
N LEU A 209 -3.26 -3.59 13.20
CA LEU A 209 -3.54 -2.36 12.45
C LEU A 209 -2.24 -1.64 12.16
N GLU A 210 -1.89 -1.52 10.88
CA GLU A 210 -0.63 -0.95 10.44
C GLU A 210 -0.81 -0.01 9.25
N MET A 211 0.25 0.76 8.99
CA MET A 211 0.47 1.46 7.75
C MET A 211 1.78 0.98 7.16
N ALA A 212 1.81 0.78 5.84
CA ALA A 212 3.03 0.49 5.11
C ALA A 212 3.35 1.64 4.16
N PHE A 213 4.63 1.90 3.94
CA PHE A 213 5.09 2.79 2.89
C PHE A 213 5.69 1.97 1.75
N ILE A 214 5.46 2.43 0.52
CA ILE A 214 6.02 1.83 -0.69
C ILE A 214 7.26 2.64 -1.05
N THR A 215 8.40 1.95 -1.21
CA THR A 215 9.66 2.57 -1.63
C THR A 215 9.82 2.55 -3.13
N THR A 216 10.64 3.47 -3.65
CA THR A 216 11.19 3.40 -5.00
C THR A 216 12.41 2.47 -5.07
N ASP A 217 12.97 2.26 -6.26
CA ASP A 217 14.30 1.69 -6.42
C ASP A 217 15.33 2.64 -5.79
N ALA A 218 15.73 2.31 -4.56
CA ALA A 218 16.22 3.32 -3.63
C ALA A 218 17.75 3.41 -3.56
N ASN A 219 18.46 2.28 -3.63
CA ASN A 219 19.90 2.26 -3.48
C ASN A 219 20.53 0.98 -4.04
N ASP A 220 21.79 1.09 -4.44
CA ASP A 220 22.61 -0.07 -4.80
C ASP A 220 23.02 -0.87 -3.55
N LEU A 221 23.31 -2.17 -3.76
CA LEU A 221 23.76 -3.05 -2.69
C LEU A 221 25.08 -2.54 -2.09
N GLY A 222 25.05 -2.27 -0.79
CA GLY A 222 26.21 -1.77 -0.04
C GLY A 222 26.28 -0.24 0.05
N GLU A 223 25.37 0.48 -0.59
CA GLU A 223 25.27 1.93 -0.52
C GLU A 223 24.09 2.34 0.39
N PRO A 224 24.33 2.82 1.62
CA PRO A 224 23.25 3.16 2.53
C PRO A 224 22.59 4.50 2.15
N ILE A 225 21.28 4.62 2.45
CA ILE A 225 20.53 5.86 2.31
C ILE A 225 20.69 6.69 3.59
N PRO A 226 21.15 7.95 3.52
CA PRO A 226 21.14 8.86 4.65
C PRO A 226 19.72 9.09 5.19
N ALA A 227 19.56 9.17 6.51
CA ALA A 227 18.24 9.34 7.12
C ALA A 227 17.53 10.62 6.66
N GLU A 228 18.29 11.66 6.35
CA GLU A 228 17.80 12.95 5.84
C GLU A 228 17.23 12.86 4.42
N GLU A 229 17.61 11.83 3.65
CA GLU A 229 17.17 11.59 2.27
C GLU A 229 16.08 10.51 2.19
N ALA A 230 15.88 9.72 3.25
CA ALA A 230 14.99 8.56 3.27
C ALA A 230 13.57 8.88 2.78
N GLU A 231 13.03 10.05 3.16
CA GLU A 231 11.71 10.48 2.69
C GLU A 231 11.63 10.58 1.17
N GLU A 232 12.72 10.92 0.47
CA GLU A 232 12.75 11.05 -0.99
C GLU A 232 12.39 9.78 -1.73
N TYR A 233 12.72 8.64 -1.11
CA TYR A 233 12.53 7.30 -1.63
C TYR A 233 11.16 6.69 -1.27
N ILE A 234 10.32 7.39 -0.51
CA ILE A 234 8.97 6.96 -0.20
C ILE A 234 8.01 7.49 -1.28
N PHE A 235 7.36 6.57 -1.99
CA PHE A 235 6.36 6.86 -3.02
C PHE A 235 5.02 7.25 -2.39
N GLY A 236 4.55 6.43 -1.45
CA GLY A 236 3.22 6.58 -0.87
C GLY A 236 3.00 5.63 0.30
N LEU A 237 1.80 5.72 0.87
CA LEU A 237 1.36 4.96 2.04
C LEU A 237 0.11 4.16 1.70
N VAL A 238 -0.07 3.05 2.40
CA VAL A 238 -1.24 2.18 2.33
C VAL A 238 -1.61 1.70 3.72
N LEU A 239 -2.88 1.34 3.91
CA LEU A 239 -3.29 0.57 5.09
C LEU A 239 -2.81 -0.87 4.94
N LEU A 240 -2.33 -1.43 6.05
CA LEU A 240 -1.89 -2.82 6.13
C LEU A 240 -2.54 -3.49 7.35
N ASN A 241 -3.04 -4.70 7.16
CA ASN A 241 -3.44 -5.57 8.27
C ASN A 241 -2.54 -6.80 8.28
N ASP A 242 -1.67 -6.95 9.28
CA ASP A 242 -0.83 -8.14 9.44
C ASP A 242 -1.55 -9.23 10.26
N TRP A 243 -2.32 -10.07 9.56
CA TRP A 243 -3.05 -11.17 10.17
C TRP A 243 -2.09 -12.14 10.89
N SER A 244 -2.38 -12.38 12.17
CA SER A 244 -1.46 -13.06 13.07
C SER A 244 -2.11 -14.23 13.81
N ALA A 245 -1.46 -15.39 13.84
CA ALA A 245 -1.87 -16.54 14.65
C ALA A 245 -1.03 -16.67 15.94
N ARG A 246 -1.46 -16.02 17.02
CA ARG A 246 -0.65 -15.80 18.23
C ARG A 246 -0.22 -17.07 18.97
N ASP A 247 -1.07 -18.09 18.95
CA ASP A 247 -0.79 -19.39 19.57
C ASP A 247 0.27 -20.19 18.82
N ILE A 248 0.28 -20.11 17.49
CA ILE A 248 1.36 -20.64 16.66
C ILE A 248 2.62 -19.83 16.91
N GLN A 249 2.52 -18.49 16.90
CA GLN A 249 3.66 -17.58 17.06
C GLN A 249 4.40 -17.81 18.36
N LYS A 250 3.67 -17.92 19.47
CA LYS A 250 4.25 -18.19 20.79
C LYS A 250 5.11 -19.46 20.81
N TRP A 251 4.73 -20.49 20.04
CA TRP A 251 5.45 -21.75 20.00
C TRP A 251 6.73 -21.68 19.16
N GLU A 252 6.70 -21.00 18.02
CA GLU A 252 7.81 -21.07 17.04
C GLU A 252 8.82 -19.92 17.11
N TYR A 253 8.47 -18.75 17.68
CA TYR A 253 9.22 -17.51 17.39
C TYR A 253 10.63 -17.45 18.00
N VAL A 254 10.95 -18.36 18.93
CA VAL A 254 12.27 -18.39 19.57
C VAL A 254 13.16 -19.43 18.88
N PRO A 255 14.38 -19.08 18.43
CA PRO A 255 15.03 -17.76 18.51
C PRO A 255 14.91 -16.90 17.23
N LEU A 256 14.24 -17.41 16.18
CA LEU A 256 14.37 -16.89 14.81
C LEU A 256 13.37 -15.78 14.45
N GLY A 257 12.48 -15.42 15.36
CA GLY A 257 11.39 -14.48 15.09
C GLY A 257 10.15 -15.16 14.50
N PRO A 258 9.09 -14.37 14.24
CA PRO A 258 7.84 -14.89 13.67
C PRO A 258 8.02 -15.37 12.22
N PHE A 259 7.37 -16.48 11.87
CA PHE A 259 7.40 -17.06 10.53
C PHE A 259 6.01 -17.54 10.09
N TRP A 260 5.62 -18.79 10.34
CA TRP A 260 4.33 -19.32 9.87
C TRP A 260 3.10 -18.48 10.25
N PRO A 261 2.95 -17.98 11.50
CA PRO A 261 1.82 -17.19 11.97
C PRO A 261 1.54 -15.91 11.19
N LYS A 262 2.56 -15.40 10.50
CA LYS A 262 2.56 -14.15 9.72
C LYS A 262 2.55 -14.41 8.22
N THR A 263 2.94 -15.62 7.79
CA THR A 263 3.08 -16.01 6.38
C THR A 263 1.96 -16.92 5.91
N LEU A 264 0.79 -16.80 6.55
CA LEU A 264 -0.44 -17.55 6.27
C LEU A 264 -0.78 -17.54 4.78
N HIS A 265 -1.65 -18.46 4.35
CA HIS A 265 -2.27 -18.31 3.04
C HIS A 265 -3.17 -17.07 3.05
N ARG A 266 -2.57 -15.93 2.66
CA ARG A 266 -3.12 -14.58 2.44
C ARG A 266 -3.29 -13.66 3.68
N PRO A 267 -2.24 -13.19 4.38
CA PRO A 267 -2.34 -12.48 5.65
C PRO A 267 -2.26 -10.95 5.57
N TYR A 268 -2.06 -10.32 4.40
CA TYR A 268 -1.94 -8.87 4.36
C TYR A 268 -2.98 -8.24 3.47
N HIS A 269 -3.75 -7.30 3.98
CA HIS A 269 -4.62 -6.44 3.18
C HIS A 269 -3.90 -5.16 2.79
N LEU A 270 -3.79 -4.86 1.50
CA LEU A 270 -3.43 -3.53 1.00
C LEU A 270 -4.70 -2.75 0.65
N GLY A 271 -4.94 -1.64 1.36
CA GLY A 271 -6.02 -0.69 1.05
C GLY A 271 -5.44 0.66 0.61
N LEU A 272 -5.91 1.16 -0.53
CA LEU A 272 -5.70 2.55 -1.00
C LEU A 272 -6.82 3.45 -0.49
#